data_AF-A0A3Q9GA81-F1
#
_entry.id   AF-A0A3Q9GA81-F1
#
_cell.length_a   1.000
_cell.length_b   1.000
_cell.length_c   1.000
_cell.angle_alpha   90.00
_cell.angle_beta   90.00
_cell.angle_gamma   90.00
#
_symmetry.space_group_name_H-M   'P 1'
#
loop_
_entity.id
_entity.type
_entity.pdbx_description
1 polymer ?
#
loop_
_entity_poly.entity_id
_entity_poly.type
_entity_poly.pdbx_seq_one_letter_code
_entity_poly.pdbx_strand_id
1 'polypeptide(L)'
;MPWGKLFDTPIHLVKQGFEVSPRLAISVEQNWQHLARYPKTAAYFLPNGVPLQAGSLLKNLEFADSVQALAVQGAKSSAYW
;
A
#
# COMPACT_ATOMS: atom_id res chain seq x y z
N MET A 1 23.57 3.10 9.21
CA MET A 1 22.37 3.96 9.10
C MET A 1 21.43 3.58 10.24
N PRO A 2 20.86 4.51 11.03
CA PRO A 2 19.93 4.14 12.10
C PRO A 2 18.66 3.55 11.50
N TRP A 3 18.16 2.43 12.05
CA TRP A 3 16.99 1.71 11.55
C TRP A 3 15.78 2.62 11.28
N GLY A 4 15.50 3.58 12.17
CA GLY A 4 14.41 4.54 11.98
C GLY A 4 14.49 5.34 10.68
N LYS A 5 15.69 5.68 10.20
CA LYS A 5 15.86 6.45 8.95
C LYS A 5 15.54 5.67 7.67
N LEU A 6 15.52 4.33 7.73
CA LEU A 6 15.11 3.49 6.60
C LEU A 6 13.60 3.57 6.33
N PHE A 7 12.81 4.00 7.32
CA PHE A 7 11.35 4.03 7.25
C PHE A 7 10.78 5.44 6.99
N ASP A 8 11.58 6.49 7.08
CA ASP A 8 11.15 7.86 6.77
C ASP A 8 10.60 7.96 5.32
N THR A 9 11.28 7.34 4.36
CA THR A 9 10.87 7.34 2.95
C THR A 9 9.58 6.54 2.72
N PRO A 10 9.45 5.27 3.17
CA PRO A 10 8.18 4.55 3.13
C PRO A 10 7.02 5.32 3.78
N ILE A 11 7.19 5.84 5.00
CA ILE A 11 6.12 6.56 5.73
C ILE A 11 5.66 7.80 4.96
N HIS A 12 6.58 8.54 4.35
CA HIS A 12 6.22 9.71 3.54
C HIS A 12 5.44 9.30 2.27
N LEU A 13 5.88 8.23 1.60
CA LEU A 13 5.22 7.69 0.41
C LEU A 13 3.80 7.19 0.71
N VAL A 14 3.58 6.46 1.81
CA VAL A 14 2.24 5.96 2.12
C VAL A 14 1.26 7.07 2.52
N LYS A 15 1.74 8.17 3.13
CA LYS A 15 0.90 9.34 3.47
C LYS A 15 0.46 10.14 2.24
N GLN A 16 1.34 10.30 1.25
CA GLN A 16 0.99 11.00 0.02
C GLN A 16 0.17 10.12 -0.94
N GLY A 17 0.25 8.80 -0.76
CA GLY A 17 -0.25 7.84 -1.73
C GLY A 17 0.80 7.60 -2.82
N PHE A 18 0.60 6.55 -3.60
CA PHE A 18 1.48 6.23 -4.72
C PHE A 18 0.70 6.17 -6.02
N GLU A 19 1.39 6.52 -7.10
CA GLU A 19 0.85 6.39 -8.45
C GLU A 19 0.71 4.91 -8.80
N VAL A 20 -0.46 4.51 -9.29
CA VAL A 20 -0.71 3.16 -9.77
C VAL A 20 0.17 2.93 -11.01
N SER A 21 1.11 1.99 -10.91
CA SER A 21 1.96 1.62 -12.04
C SER A 21 1.15 0.89 -13.13
N PRO A 22 1.60 0.93 -14.41
CA PRO A 22 0.99 0.15 -15.48
C PRO A 22 0.86 -1.35 -15.15
N ARG A 23 1.88 -1.93 -14.51
CA ARG A 23 1.88 -3.33 -14.08
C ARG A 23 0.78 -3.63 -13.07
N LEU A 24 0.57 -2.74 -12.09
CA LEU A 24 -0.48 -2.92 -11.09
C LEU A 24 -1.87 -2.78 -11.73
N ALA A 25 -2.07 -1.80 -12.61
CA ALA A 25 -3.33 -1.62 -13.32
C ALA A 25 -3.73 -2.87 -14.11
N ILE A 26 -2.78 -3.44 -14.88
CA ILE A 26 -2.98 -4.70 -15.62
C ILE A 26 -3.35 -5.85 -14.67
N SER A 27 -2.66 -5.97 -13.53
CA SER A 27 -2.96 -7.01 -12.54
C SER A 27 -4.38 -6.89 -11.97
N VAL A 28 -4.83 -5.67 -11.66
CA VAL A 28 -6.19 -5.41 -11.17
C VAL A 28 -7.23 -5.71 -12.25
N GLU A 29 -6.98 -5.26 -13.47
CA GLU A 29 -7.85 -5.51 -14.62
C GLU A 29 -8.01 -7.01 -14.89
N GLN A 30 -6.92 -7.79 -14.88
CA GLN A 30 -6.98 -9.23 -15.13
C GLN A 30 -7.73 -10.01 -14.03
N ASN A 31 -7.77 -9.49 -12.80
CA ASN A 31 -8.28 -10.19 -11.64
C ASN A 31 -9.58 -9.56 -11.07
N TRP A 32 -10.19 -8.61 -11.76
CA TRP A 32 -11.29 -7.79 -11.23
C TRP A 32 -12.46 -8.61 -10.67
N GLN A 33 -12.82 -9.71 -11.33
CA GLN A 33 -13.90 -10.60 -10.89
C GLN A 33 -13.60 -11.29 -9.55
N HIS A 34 -12.34 -11.61 -9.28
CA HIS A 34 -11.91 -12.20 -8.02
C HIS A 34 -11.83 -11.14 -6.91
N LEU A 35 -11.33 -9.94 -7.26
CA LEU A 35 -11.23 -8.81 -6.34
C LEU A 35 -12.62 -8.32 -5.89
N ALA A 36 -13.61 -8.35 -6.78
CA ALA A 36 -14.99 -7.95 -6.51
C ALA A 36 -15.70 -8.83 -5.46
N ARG A 37 -15.19 -10.05 -5.19
CA ARG A 37 -15.82 -10.99 -4.23
C ARG A 37 -15.71 -10.53 -2.78
N TYR A 38 -14.69 -9.72 -2.47
CA TYR A 38 -14.40 -9.29 -1.11
C TYR A 38 -14.62 -7.79 -0.99
N PRO A 39 -15.64 -7.33 -0.23
CA PRO A 39 -16.02 -5.91 -0.21
C PRO A 39 -14.87 -4.95 0.14
N LYS A 40 -14.00 -5.32 1.09
CA LYS A 40 -12.83 -4.51 1.46
C LYS A 40 -11.82 -4.39 0.32
N THR A 41 -11.53 -5.51 -0.34
CA THR A 41 -10.61 -5.55 -1.49
C THR A 41 -11.17 -4.79 -2.68
N ALA A 42 -12.47 -4.95 -2.96
CA ALA A 42 -13.18 -4.25 -4.01
C ALA A 42 -13.20 -2.73 -3.77
N ALA A 43 -13.49 -2.28 -2.54
CA ALA A 43 -13.45 -0.85 -2.21
C ALA A 43 -12.07 -0.22 -2.48
N TYR A 44 -11.01 -1.02 -2.39
CA TYR A 44 -9.63 -0.57 -2.53
C TYR A 44 -9.11 -0.63 -3.98
N PHE A 45 -9.38 -1.71 -4.72
CA PHE A 45 -8.87 -1.90 -6.09
C PHE A 45 -9.91 -1.63 -7.19
N LEU A 46 -11.19 -1.56 -6.83
CA LEU A 46 -12.33 -1.35 -7.72
C LEU A 46 -13.20 -0.18 -7.21
N PRO A 47 -12.66 1.03 -6.98
CA PRO A 47 -13.46 2.15 -6.52
C PRO A 47 -14.60 2.41 -7.52
N ASN A 48 -15.83 2.56 -7.01
CA ASN A 48 -17.05 2.65 -7.81
C ASN A 48 -17.29 1.45 -8.76
N GLY A 49 -16.71 0.29 -8.44
CA GLY A 49 -16.80 -0.92 -9.26
C GLY A 49 -15.84 -0.95 -10.45
N VAL A 50 -14.94 0.03 -10.59
CA VAL A 50 -14.06 0.16 -11.76
C VAL A 50 -12.59 -0.14 -11.38
N PRO A 51 -11.88 -1.00 -12.13
CA PRO A 51 -10.45 -1.24 -11.94
C PRO A 51 -9.61 0.05 -11.91
N LEU A 52 -8.67 0.11 -10.96
CA LEU A 52 -7.67 1.17 -10.92
C LEU A 52 -6.90 1.27 -12.23
N GLN A 53 -6.71 2.50 -12.69
CA GLN A 53 -5.98 2.81 -13.90
C GLN A 53 -4.56 3.27 -13.58
N ALA A 54 -3.63 3.04 -14.50
CA ALA A 54 -2.28 3.57 -14.38
C ALA A 54 -2.32 5.11 -14.25
N GLY A 55 -1.47 5.69 -13.41
CA GLY A 55 -1.49 7.12 -13.12
C GLY A 55 -2.46 7.55 -12.03
N SER A 56 -3.39 6.68 -11.62
CA SER A 56 -4.30 6.97 -10.50
C SER A 56 -3.52 7.08 -9.19
N LEU A 57 -3.87 8.05 -8.33
CA LEU A 57 -3.29 8.14 -7.00
C LEU A 57 -4.01 7.18 -6.05
N LEU A 58 -3.31 6.15 -5.59
CA LEU A 58 -3.82 5.19 -4.62
C LEU A 58 -3.34 5.56 -3.21
N LYS A 59 -4.30 5.80 -2.31
CA LYS A 59 -4.03 6.06 -0.88
C LYS A 59 -4.49 4.87 -0.06
N ASN A 60 -3.61 4.35 0.79
CA ASN A 60 -3.92 3.24 1.69
C ASN A 60 -3.54 3.57 3.12
N LEU A 61 -4.51 4.04 3.89
CA LEU A 61 -4.29 4.38 5.29
C LEU A 61 -4.04 3.11 6.14
N GLU A 62 -4.74 2.00 5.90
CA GLU A 62 -4.54 0.76 6.67
C GLU A 62 -3.19 0.07 6.37
N PHE A 63 -2.70 0.15 5.13
CA PHE A 63 -1.34 -0.30 4.80
C PHE A 63 -0.28 0.65 5.34
N ALA A 64 -0.54 1.96 5.37
CA ALA A 64 0.33 2.93 6.04
C ALA A 64 0.51 2.58 7.53
N ASP A 65 -0.58 2.24 8.21
CA ASP A 65 -0.55 1.82 9.62
C ASP A 65 0.26 0.54 9.81
N SER A 66 0.16 -0.41 8.87
CA SER A 66 0.93 -1.66 8.91
C SER A 66 2.44 -1.42 8.67
N VAL A 67 2.79 -0.59 7.68
CA VAL A 67 4.18 -0.19 7.40
C VAL A 67 4.76 0.60 8.58
N GLN A 68 3.94 1.46 9.21
CA GLN A 68 4.32 2.22 10.39
C GLN A 68 4.52 1.31 11.61
N ALA A 69 3.64 0.31 11.81
CA ALA A 69 3.79 -0.69 12.86
C ALA A 69 5.08 -1.53 12.67
N LEU A 70 5.38 -1.92 11.43
CA LEU A 70 6.63 -2.61 11.09
C LEU A 70 7.86 -1.74 11.34
N ALA A 71 7.79 -0.44 11.03
CA ALA A 71 8.87 0.51 11.31
C ALA A 71 9.16 0.60 12.82
N VAL A 72 8.10 0.69 13.64
CA VAL A 72 8.19 0.80 15.10
C VAL A 72 8.64 -0.51 15.76
N GLN A 73 8.15 -1.66 15.29
CA GLN A 73 8.53 -2.97 15.84
C GLN A 73 9.91 -3.44 15.39
N GLY A 74 10.30 -3.20 14.13
CA GLY A 74 11.65 -3.50 13.65
C GLY A 74 12.73 -2.72 14.40
N ALA A 75 12.42 -1.47 14.82
CA ALA A 75 13.33 -0.65 15.62
C ALA A 75 13.59 -1.24 17.01
N LYS A 76 12.59 -1.92 17.60
CA LYS A 76 12.73 -2.64 18.86
C LYS A 76 13.56 -3.92 18.73
N SER A 77 13.47 -4.62 17.59
CA SER A 77 14.24 -5.84 17.34
C SER A 77 15.74 -5.57 17.09
N SER A 78 16.10 -4.39 16.60
CA SER A 78 17.50 -4.01 16.35
C SER A 78 18.24 -3.52 17.61
N ALA A 79 17.57 -3.38 18.76
CA ALA A 79 18.17 -2.90 20.00
C ALA A 79 18.68 -4.03 20.93
N TYR A 80 18.60 -5.29 20.49
CA TYR A 80 19.02 -6.48 21.23
C TYR A 80 20.06 -7.31 20.46
N TRP A 81 21.05 -6.69 19.83
CA TRP A 81 22.31 -7.35 19.42
C TRP A 81 23.45 -6.34 19.43
#